data_AF-A0A914R6F4-F1
#
_entry.id   AF-A0A914R6F4-F1
#
_cell.length_a   1.000
_cell.length_b   1.000
_cell.length_c   1.000
_cell.angle_alpha   90.00
_cell.angle_beta   90.00
_cell.angle_gamma   90.00
#
_symmetry.space_group_name_H-M   'P 1'
#
loop_
_entity.id
_entity.type
_entity.pdbx_description
1 polymer ?
#
loop_
_entity_poly.entity_id
_entity_poly.type
_entity_poly.pdbx_seq_one_letter_code
_entity_poly.pdbx_strand_id
1 'polypeptide(L)'
;KISHSICFQALTRRHCTPIYNQDDSSGVSSCCTGSEHLNPTHRVHSTFVPRHDDEVLLEIGDAVHVERECEDHWCYGTNLRTCQQGIFPSAHVCEIDLVEEICM
;
A
#
# COMPACT_ATOMS: atom_id res chain seq x y z
N LYS A 1 15.55 10.99 -6.66
CA LYS A 1 15.99 9.67 -7.15
C LYS A 1 15.09 8.51 -6.67
N ILE A 2 14.10 8.78 -5.82
CA ILE A 2 12.89 7.93 -5.68
C ILE A 2 11.62 8.81 -5.90
N SER A 3 11.70 10.13 -5.68
CA SER A 3 10.68 11.13 -6.11
C SER A 3 10.47 11.29 -7.63
N HIS A 4 11.17 10.50 -8.45
CA HIS A 4 10.92 10.41 -9.91
C HIS A 4 10.32 9.04 -10.29
N SER A 5 10.09 8.16 -9.31
CA SER A 5 9.39 6.89 -9.54
C SER A 5 8.03 7.16 -10.17
N ILE A 6 7.69 6.34 -11.15
CA ILE A 6 6.39 6.38 -11.85
C ILE A 6 5.25 6.27 -10.84
N CYS A 7 5.46 5.52 -9.75
CA CYS A 7 4.51 5.40 -8.65
C CYS A 7 4.25 6.75 -7.94
N PHE A 8 5.30 7.50 -7.59
CA PHE A 8 5.14 8.80 -6.93
C PHE A 8 4.49 9.86 -7.85
N GLN A 9 4.82 9.85 -9.15
CA GLN A 9 4.20 10.76 -10.13
C GLN A 9 2.73 10.41 -10.42
N ALA A 10 2.36 9.12 -10.37
CA ALA A 10 0.97 8.67 -10.53
C ALA A 10 0.10 9.04 -9.33
N LEU A 11 0.66 9.05 -8.11
CA LEU A 11 -0.04 9.40 -6.88
C LEU A 11 -0.23 10.91 -6.72
N THR A 12 0.77 11.71 -7.09
CA THR A 12 0.70 13.19 -6.99
C THR A 12 -0.17 13.86 -8.06
N ARG A 13 -0.49 13.18 -9.18
CA ARG A 13 -1.43 13.70 -10.20
C ARG A 13 -2.90 13.55 -9.83
N ARG A 14 -3.24 12.81 -8.78
CA ARG A 14 -4.59 12.82 -8.22
C ARG A 14 -4.72 13.94 -7.21
N HIS A 15 -4.95 15.15 -7.74
CA HIS A 15 -5.71 16.15 -7.01
C HIS A 15 -6.98 15.45 -6.50
N CYS A 16 -7.23 15.49 -5.20
CA CYS A 16 -8.45 14.96 -4.60
C CYS A 16 -9.67 15.43 -5.40
N THR A 17 -10.31 14.52 -6.13
CA THR A 17 -11.70 14.67 -6.53
C THR A 17 -12.46 13.58 -5.79
N PRO A 18 -13.26 13.92 -4.76
CA PRO A 18 -14.19 12.98 -4.20
C PRO A 18 -15.32 12.83 -5.23
N ILE A 19 -15.38 11.71 -5.94
CA ILE A 19 -16.65 11.27 -6.52
C ILE A 19 -17.27 10.35 -5.47
N TYR A 20 -17.77 10.94 -4.39
CA TYR A 20 -18.79 10.29 -3.58
C TYR A 20 -20.11 10.72 -4.21
N ASN A 21 -20.75 9.82 -4.98
CA ASN A 21 -22.17 9.97 -5.26
C ASN A 21 -22.88 9.85 -3.91
N GLN A 22 -23.30 10.99 -3.38
CA GLN A 22 -24.11 11.10 -2.19
C GLN A 22 -25.49 10.55 -2.49
N ASP A 23 -25.83 9.43 -1.88
CA ASP A 23 -27.17 9.18 -1.36
C ASP A 23 -27.06 8.22 -0.17
N ASP A 24 -26.81 8.83 0.98
CA ASP A 24 -27.49 8.66 2.26
C ASP A 24 -26.54 8.61 3.47
N SER A 25 -26.77 9.60 4.34
CA SER A 25 -26.50 9.64 5.78
C SER A 25 -25.10 9.56 6.39
N SER A 26 -24.91 10.56 7.26
CA SER A 26 -23.98 10.70 8.40
C SER A 26 -22.57 11.18 8.07
N GLY A 27 -22.39 12.49 8.29
CA GLY A 27 -21.10 13.15 8.25
C GLY A 27 -20.17 12.61 9.34
N VAL A 28 -19.00 12.16 8.92
CA VAL A 28 -17.79 12.12 9.72
C VAL A 28 -16.68 12.73 8.87
N SER A 29 -16.12 13.85 9.32
CA SER A 29 -14.89 14.39 8.75
C SER A 29 -13.76 13.47 9.21
N SER A 30 -13.51 12.39 8.47
CA SER A 30 -12.50 11.41 8.82
C SER A 30 -11.17 11.75 8.15
N CYS A 31 -10.37 12.55 8.83
CA CYS A 31 -8.97 12.74 8.46
C CYS A 31 -8.07 11.54 8.81
N CYS A 32 -8.62 10.39 9.22
CA CYS A 32 -7.83 9.22 9.62
C CYS A 32 -8.63 7.90 9.73
N THR A 33 -9.48 7.55 8.75
CA THR A 33 -10.15 6.22 8.71
C THR A 33 -9.89 5.50 7.38
N GLY A 34 -8.64 5.15 7.12
CA GLY A 34 -8.26 4.39 5.92
C GLY A 34 -7.98 2.90 6.15
N SER A 35 -8.04 2.42 7.40
CA SER A 35 -7.63 1.06 7.76
C SER A 35 -8.78 0.08 7.98
N GLU A 36 -10.03 0.50 7.81
CA GLU A 36 -11.16 -0.42 8.00
C GLU A 36 -11.31 -1.27 6.73
N HIS A 37 -10.69 -2.47 6.77
CA HIS A 37 -10.87 -3.60 5.83
C HIS A 37 -9.98 -3.70 4.57
N LEU A 38 -8.66 -3.41 4.67
CA LEU A 38 -7.73 -3.84 3.62
C LEU A 38 -7.35 -5.32 3.79
N ASN A 39 -7.57 -6.12 2.76
CA ASN A 39 -7.13 -7.52 2.73
C ASN A 39 -5.62 -7.60 2.42
N PRO A 40 -4.87 -8.50 3.07
CA PRO A 40 -3.48 -8.72 2.71
C PRO A 40 -3.40 -9.28 1.29
N THR A 41 -2.61 -8.65 0.42
CA THR A 41 -2.31 -9.17 -0.92
C THR A 41 -0.90 -9.73 -1.00
N HIS A 42 -0.01 -9.23 -0.15
CA HIS A 42 1.39 -9.60 -0.15
C HIS A 42 1.93 -9.82 1.26
N ARG A 43 3.05 -10.54 1.33
CA ARG A 43 3.83 -10.74 2.56
C ARG A 43 5.27 -10.30 2.35
N VAL A 44 5.82 -9.60 3.35
CA VAL A 44 7.22 -9.18 3.32
C VAL A 44 8.14 -10.37 3.57
N HIS A 45 9.13 -10.57 2.71
CA HIS A 45 10.16 -11.62 2.86
C HIS A 45 11.56 -11.06 3.13
N SER A 46 11.76 -9.74 2.98
CA SER A 46 13.03 -9.05 3.28
C SER A 46 12.78 -7.68 3.89
N THR A 47 13.52 -7.32 4.94
CA THR A 47 13.35 -6.03 5.63
C THR A 47 13.70 -4.85 4.73
N PHE A 48 12.94 -3.76 4.83
CA PHE A 48 13.22 -2.50 4.15
C PHE A 48 13.18 -1.34 5.15
N VAL A 49 14.29 -0.61 5.28
CA VAL A 49 14.43 0.53 6.20
C VAL A 49 14.26 1.82 5.41
N PRO A 50 13.25 2.66 5.73
CA PRO A 50 13.00 3.92 5.04
C PRO A 50 14.19 4.87 5.09
N ARG A 51 14.45 5.53 3.96
CA ARG A 51 15.44 6.60 3.81
C ARG A 51 14.79 7.93 3.45
N HIS A 52 13.50 7.92 3.11
CA HIS A 52 12.71 9.08 2.76
C HIS A 52 11.33 9.00 3.43
N ASP A 53 10.66 10.14 3.59
CA ASP A 53 9.40 10.24 4.34
C ASP A 53 8.22 9.55 3.64
N ASP A 54 8.33 9.30 2.34
CA ASP A 54 7.33 8.61 1.52
C ASP A 54 7.51 7.08 1.51
N GLU A 55 8.58 6.57 2.11
CA GLU A 55 8.88 5.14 2.18
C GLU A 55 8.28 4.47 3.43
N VAL A 56 7.79 3.24 3.28
CA VAL A 56 7.19 2.47 4.39
C VAL A 56 8.18 1.49 4.99
N LEU A 57 8.28 1.44 6.31
CA LEU A 57 9.05 0.41 7.01
C LEU A 57 8.44 -0.97 6.78
N LEU A 58 9.25 -1.93 6.33
CA LEU A 58 8.84 -3.33 6.16
C LEU A 58 9.68 -4.25 7.04
N GLU A 59 9.02 -5.12 7.78
CA GLU A 59 9.64 -6.22 8.52
C GLU A 59 9.20 -7.58 7.96
N ILE A 60 10.08 -8.57 8.01
CA ILE A 60 9.78 -9.92 7.49
C ILE A 60 8.54 -10.47 8.18
N GLY A 61 7.59 -10.95 7.36
CA GLY A 61 6.33 -11.51 7.82
C GLY A 61 5.17 -10.51 7.85
N ASP A 62 5.44 -9.20 7.71
CA ASP A 62 4.41 -8.17 7.63
C ASP A 62 3.43 -8.46 6.49
N ALA A 63 2.14 -8.29 6.81
CA ALA A 63 1.07 -8.32 5.84
C ALA A 63 0.95 -6.94 5.18
N VAL A 64 0.95 -6.91 3.85
CA VAL A 64 0.92 -5.67 3.07
C VAL A 64 -0.24 -5.73 2.10
N HIS A 65 -0.98 -4.64 2.00
CA HIS A 65 -1.92 -4.40 0.92
C HIS A 65 -1.25 -3.54 -0.15
N VAL A 66 -0.81 -4.18 -1.24
CA VAL A 66 -0.30 -3.48 -2.43
C VAL A 66 -1.50 -2.94 -3.23
N GLU A 67 -1.60 -1.62 -3.37
CA GLU A 67 -2.64 -0.96 -4.20
C GLU A 67 -2.19 -0.83 -5.65
N ARG A 68 -0.89 -0.60 -5.87
CA ARG A 68 -0.30 -0.41 -7.21
C ARG A 68 1.12 -0.92 -7.26
N GLU A 69 1.43 -1.72 -8.26
CA GLU A 69 2.79 -1.98 -8.70
C GLU A 69 3.06 -1.15 -9.97
N CYS A 70 4.22 -0.49 -10.03
CA CYS A 70 4.63 0.35 -11.13
C CYS A 70 5.72 -0.32 -11.96
N GLU A 71 5.83 0.08 -13.23
CA GLU A 71 6.79 -0.49 -14.20
C GLU A 71 8.26 -0.32 -13.79
N ASP A 72 8.55 0.59 -12.86
CA ASP A 72 9.88 0.81 -12.29
C ASP A 72 10.17 -0.08 -11.07
N HIS A 73 9.35 -1.11 -10.83
CA HIS A 73 9.49 -2.10 -9.75
C HIS A 73 9.33 -1.51 -8.35
N TRP A 74 8.57 -0.42 -8.24
CA TRP A 74 8.11 0.14 -6.98
C TRP A 74 6.62 -0.16 -6.78
N CYS A 75 6.27 -0.45 -5.54
CA CYS A 75 4.90 -0.60 -5.09
C CYS A 75 4.46 0.63 -4.30
N TYR A 76 3.18 0.97 -4.39
CA TYR A 76 2.47 1.78 -3.41
C TYR A 76 1.50 0.89 -2.65
N GLY A 77 1.54 0.95 -1.33
CA GLY A 77 0.73 0.08 -0.49
C GLY A 77 0.69 0.50 0.97
N THR A 78 -0.02 -0.32 1.75
CA THR A 78 -0.23 -0.13 3.18
C THR A 78 0.38 -1.30 3.94
N ASN A 79 1.30 -1.03 4.87
CA ASN A 79 1.72 -2.03 5.85
C ASN A 79 0.60 -2.18 6.88
N LEU A 80 -0.04 -3.36 6.92
CA LEU A 80 -1.22 -3.59 7.76
C LEU A 80 -0.90 -3.69 9.25
N ARG A 81 0.38 -3.92 9.62
CA ARG A 81 0.82 -3.90 11.03
C ARG A 81 0.92 -2.48 11.57
N THR A 82 1.48 -1.57 10.78
CA THR A 82 1.77 -0.18 11.21
C THR A 82 0.73 0.83 10.73
N CYS A 83 -0.18 0.40 9.83
CA CYS A 83 -1.11 1.25 9.09
C CYS A 83 -0.43 2.37 8.28
N GLN A 84 0.87 2.27 8.03
CA GLN A 84 1.60 3.27 7.24
C GLN A 84 1.41 3.01 5.76
N GLN A 85 1.15 4.07 5.02
CA GLN A 85 1.01 4.08 3.56
C GLN A 85 2.20 4.78 2.93
N GLY A 86 2.62 4.28 1.79
CA GLY A 86 3.75 4.83 1.05
C GLY A 86 4.33 3.83 0.07
N ILE A 87 5.56 4.07 -0.33
CA ILE A 87 6.23 3.29 -1.37
C ILE A 87 7.30 2.36 -0.81
N PHE A 88 7.53 1.26 -1.51
CA PHE A 88 8.59 0.30 -1.22
C PHE A 88 8.93 -0.50 -2.50
N PRO A 89 10.15 -1.06 -2.63
CA PRO A 89 10.49 -1.86 -3.80
C PRO A 89 9.71 -3.19 -3.81
N SER A 90 9.23 -3.62 -4.98
CA SER A 90 8.46 -4.88 -5.10
C SER A 90 9.26 -6.11 -4.69
N ALA A 91 10.59 -6.07 -4.85
CA ALA A 91 11.52 -7.13 -4.47
C ALA A 91 11.61 -7.45 -2.95
N HIS A 92 10.88 -6.73 -2.09
CA HIS A 92 10.79 -7.03 -0.65
C HIS A 92 9.53 -7.81 -0.28
N VAL A 93 8.57 -7.94 -1.20
CA VAL A 93 7.26 -8.55 -0.97
C VAL A 93 7.00 -9.68 -1.96
N CYS A 94 6.26 -10.69 -1.53
CA CYS A 94 5.73 -11.75 -2.39
C CYS A 94 4.22 -11.70 -2.36
N GLU A 95 3.58 -11.92 -3.51
CA GLU A 95 2.14 -12.11 -3.59
C GLU A 95 1.73 -13.31 -2.74
N ILE A 96 0.66 -13.17 -1.98
CA ILE A 96 0.07 -14.27 -1.24
C ILE A 96 -0.84 -14.99 -2.22
N ASP A 97 -0.34 -16.08 -2.81
CA ASP A 97 -1.15 -17.01 -3.56
C ASP A 97 -2.19 -17.63 -2.61
N LEU A 98 -3.46 -17.22 -2.73
CA LEU A 98 -4.60 -17.82 -2.02
C LEU A 98 -4.84 -19.30 -2.39
N VAL A 99 -3.91 -19.93 -3.13
CA VAL A 99 -3.99 -21.31 -3.62
C VAL A 99 -3.12 -22.30 -2.84
N GLU A 100 -2.31 -21.87 -1.87
CA GLU A 100 -1.56 -22.80 -1.00
C GLU A 100 -2.37 -23.33 0.21
N GLU A 101 -3.71 -23.39 0.09
CA GLU A 101 -4.56 -24.19 0.98
C GLU A 101 -4.90 -25.59 0.41
N ILE A 102 -4.31 -26.04 -0.71
CA ILE A 102 -4.65 -27.35 -1.33
C ILE A 102 -3.47 -28.33 -1.51
N CYS A 103 -2.21 -27.96 -1.28
CA CYS A 103 -1.10 -28.93 -1.38
C CYS A 103 -0.19 -28.93 -0.15
N MET A 104 -0.73 -29.42 0.96
CA MET A 104 0.02 -30.23 1.92
C MET A 104 -0.25 -31.71 1.64
#